data_AF-A0A6H0HC52-F1
#
_entry.id   AF-A0A6H0HC52-F1
#
_cell.length_a   1.000
_cell.length_b   1.000
_cell.length_c   1.000
_cell.angle_alpha   90.00
_cell.angle_beta   90.00
_cell.angle_gamma   90.00
#
_symmetry.space_group_name_H-M   'P 1'
#
loop_
_entity.id
_entity.type
_entity.pdbx_description
1 polymer ?
#
loop_
_entity_poly.entity_id
_entity_poly.type
_entity_poly.pdbx_seq_one_letter_code
_entity_poly.pdbx_strand_id
1 'polypeptide(L)'
;MAYEHKWYIIKVNYGHERNILELVSNAVYFKEVFIPYQTVCNSKSDIKEVCEVYVCMYLCDESRDILSKTLGFHSGDSSNFKIVLDEEVNLKRKEFNKYKWYILRVASNYEEKVCQHVLENSMRLGVNDYFKEVFIPYEELSEVELRSKKAAMRRKCFPGYVFLYVDLCDEVLNFVNNIPKSLKVYGFLKNGSVPKVISDDEIYSMCNALYNAQETKKLSHGYEKGEKVKINDGLFQNFTGKVDMINDEKKIINVEVSILGKPTIIELDLAQVEKIED
;
A
#
# COMPACT_ATOMS: atom_id res chain seq x y z
N MET A 1 -42.01 -14.00 -1.79
CA MET A 1 -41.40 -14.19 -3.12
C MET A 1 -39.99 -14.68 -2.89
N ALA A 2 -39.57 -15.80 -3.48
CA ALA A 2 -38.21 -16.28 -3.33
C ALA A 2 -37.31 -15.51 -4.31
N TYR A 3 -36.41 -14.68 -3.79
CA TYR A 3 -35.41 -14.00 -4.60
C TYR A 3 -34.41 -15.04 -5.11
N GLU A 4 -34.42 -15.31 -6.42
CA GLU A 4 -33.49 -16.24 -7.05
C GLU A 4 -32.13 -15.54 -7.21
N HIS A 5 -31.22 -15.79 -6.27
CA HIS A 5 -29.88 -15.22 -6.29
C HIS A 5 -29.00 -16.01 -7.26
N LYS A 6 -28.26 -15.30 -8.12
CA LYS A 6 -27.31 -15.90 -9.08
C LYS A 6 -25.96 -15.20 -8.97
N TRP A 7 -24.92 -15.89 -9.39
CA TRP A 7 -23.58 -15.31 -9.49
C TRP A 7 -23.42 -14.54 -10.79
N TYR A 8 -22.86 -13.34 -10.66
CA TYR A 8 -22.49 -12.47 -11.76
C TYR A 8 -21.01 -12.11 -11.63
N ILE A 9 -20.26 -12.18 -12.73
CA ILE A 9 -18.95 -11.52 -12.83
C ILE A 9 -19.20 -10.07 -13.21
N ILE A 10 -18.64 -9.17 -12.41
CA ILE A 10 -18.62 -7.74 -12.62
C ILE A 10 -17.16 -7.34 -12.83
N LYS A 11 -16.91 -6.69 -13.95
CA LYS A 11 -15.60 -6.13 -14.29
C LYS A 11 -15.49 -4.73 -13.71
N VAL A 12 -14.50 -4.49 -12.86
CA VAL A 12 -14.29 -3.18 -12.21
C VAL A 12 -12.89 -2.68 -12.41
N ASN A 13 -12.72 -1.37 -12.37
CA ASN A 13 -11.39 -0.78 -12.35
C ASN A 13 -10.71 -1.06 -11.01
N TYR A 14 -9.39 -1.23 -11.07
CA TYR A 14 -8.52 -1.32 -9.90
C TYR A 14 -8.86 -0.28 -8.82
N GLY A 15 -8.97 -0.72 -7.56
CA GLY A 15 -9.28 0.09 -6.39
C GLY A 15 -10.77 0.24 -6.08
N HIS A 16 -11.66 -0.09 -7.03
CA HIS A 16 -13.10 -0.02 -6.84
C HIS A 16 -13.73 -1.34 -6.37
N GLU A 17 -12.98 -2.43 -6.33
CA GLU A 17 -13.46 -3.75 -5.89
C GLU A 17 -13.95 -3.74 -4.43
N ARG A 18 -13.40 -2.86 -3.58
CA ARG A 18 -13.84 -2.73 -2.18
C ARG A 18 -15.18 -2.03 -2.02
N ASN A 19 -15.52 -1.10 -2.92
CA ASN A 19 -16.84 -0.48 -2.92
C ASN A 19 -17.95 -1.53 -3.15
N ILE A 20 -17.61 -2.65 -3.82
CA ILE A 20 -18.54 -3.76 -4.03
C ILE A 20 -18.74 -4.58 -2.74
N LEU A 21 -17.73 -4.67 -1.86
CA LEU A 21 -17.88 -5.35 -0.57
C LEU A 21 -18.95 -4.69 0.30
N GLU A 22 -19.06 -3.36 0.25
CA GLU A 22 -20.08 -2.62 0.99
C GLU A 22 -21.50 -2.96 0.54
N LEU A 23 -21.68 -3.43 -0.70
CA LEU A 23 -22.99 -3.82 -1.24
C LEU A 23 -23.60 -5.01 -0.51
N VAL A 24 -22.77 -5.90 0.07
CA VAL A 24 -23.23 -7.06 0.87
C VAL A 24 -24.00 -6.59 2.11
N SER A 25 -23.77 -5.37 2.57
CA SER A 25 -24.56 -4.76 3.65
C SER A 25 -26.05 -4.64 3.29
N ASN A 26 -26.38 -4.59 1.99
CA ASN A 26 -27.75 -4.56 1.49
C ASN A 26 -28.25 -5.99 1.18
N ALA A 27 -28.51 -6.73 2.25
CA ALA A 27 -28.88 -8.16 2.25
C ALA A 27 -30.17 -8.51 1.49
N VAL A 28 -30.92 -7.51 1.00
CA VAL A 28 -32.15 -7.72 0.21
C VAL A 28 -31.82 -8.14 -1.23
N TYR A 29 -30.77 -7.55 -1.80
CA TYR A 29 -30.42 -7.76 -3.21
C TYR A 29 -29.08 -8.47 -3.37
N PHE A 30 -28.14 -8.26 -2.44
CA PHE A 30 -26.79 -8.80 -2.49
C PHE A 30 -26.60 -9.78 -1.34
N LYS A 31 -26.23 -11.02 -1.67
CA LYS A 31 -26.06 -12.08 -0.68
C LYS A 31 -24.60 -12.28 -0.29
N GLU A 32 -23.71 -12.28 -1.27
CA GLU A 32 -22.29 -12.59 -1.07
C GLU A 32 -21.46 -11.98 -2.19
N VAL A 33 -20.22 -11.58 -1.86
CA VAL A 33 -19.23 -11.10 -2.82
C VAL A 33 -17.96 -11.92 -2.66
N PHE A 34 -17.39 -12.35 -3.78
CA PHE A 34 -16.11 -13.04 -3.84
C PHE A 34 -15.17 -12.27 -4.76
N ILE A 35 -14.07 -11.78 -4.18
CA ILE A 35 -12.99 -11.12 -4.91
C ILE A 35 -11.83 -12.11 -4.98
N PRO A 36 -11.53 -12.67 -6.16
CA PRO A 36 -10.50 -13.68 -6.32
C PRO A 36 -9.09 -13.16 -6.01
N TYR A 37 -8.85 -11.88 -6.27
CA TYR A 37 -7.54 -11.27 -6.15
C TYR A 37 -7.68 -9.83 -5.65
N GLN A 38 -7.18 -9.55 -4.44
CA GLN A 38 -6.96 -8.19 -3.96
C GLN A 38 -5.53 -7.82 -4.29
N THR A 39 -5.32 -7.14 -5.41
CA THR A 39 -4.00 -6.64 -5.78
C THR A 39 -3.61 -5.53 -4.80
N VAL A 40 -2.51 -5.71 -4.08
CA VAL A 40 -2.07 -4.71 -3.10
C VAL A 40 -1.18 -3.69 -3.80
N CYS A 41 -1.66 -2.44 -3.85
CA CYS A 41 -0.98 -1.21 -4.28
C CYS A 41 0.25 -1.40 -5.18
N ASN A 42 0.02 -1.51 -6.49
CA ASN A 42 1.07 -1.21 -7.46
C ASN A 42 0.69 0.02 -8.29
N SER A 43 0.96 1.20 -7.74
CA SER A 43 0.86 2.51 -8.43
C SER A 43 1.90 2.68 -9.57
N LYS A 44 2.36 1.58 -10.20
CA LYS A 44 3.28 1.59 -11.35
C LYS A 44 2.70 1.03 -12.63
N SER A 45 1.54 0.38 -12.62
CA SER A 45 0.93 0.00 -13.88
C SER A 45 -0.04 1.09 -14.32
N ASP A 46 0.37 1.91 -15.29
CA ASP A 46 -0.56 2.65 -16.17
C ASP A 46 -1.54 1.71 -16.91
N ILE A 47 -1.38 0.40 -16.73
CA ILE A 47 -2.35 -0.64 -17.06
C ILE A 47 -3.48 -0.56 -16.03
N LYS A 48 -4.61 0.01 -16.44
CA LYS A 48 -5.90 -0.16 -15.78
C LYS A 48 -6.30 -1.63 -15.92
N GLU A 49 -5.73 -2.50 -15.09
CA GLU A 49 -6.17 -3.88 -15.02
C GLU A 49 -7.61 -3.90 -14.51
N VAL A 50 -8.45 -4.62 -15.25
CA VAL A 50 -9.86 -4.78 -14.91
C VAL A 50 -9.95 -5.98 -13.97
N CYS A 51 -10.36 -5.73 -12.73
CA CYS A 51 -10.57 -6.75 -11.73
C CYS A 51 -11.92 -7.44 -11.96
N GLU A 52 -11.95 -8.76 -11.93
CA GLU A 52 -13.20 -9.54 -11.98
C GLU A 52 -13.70 -9.81 -10.56
N VAL A 53 -14.85 -9.26 -10.21
CA VAL A 53 -15.51 -9.47 -8.93
C VAL A 53 -16.75 -10.32 -9.12
N TYR A 54 -16.89 -11.36 -8.31
CA TYR A 54 -18.02 -12.28 -8.35
C TYR A 54 -19.03 -11.81 -7.31
N VAL A 55 -20.27 -11.56 -7.74
CA VAL A 55 -21.34 -11.05 -6.88
C VAL A 55 -22.54 -11.99 -6.96
N CYS A 56 -22.95 -12.53 -5.82
CA CYS A 56 -24.18 -13.29 -5.67
C CYS A 56 -25.31 -12.31 -5.37
N MET A 57 -26.18 -12.06 -6.35
CA MET A 57 -27.26 -11.10 -6.22
C MET A 57 -28.54 -11.52 -6.94
N TYR A 58 -29.64 -10.89 -6.56
CA TYR A 58 -30.86 -10.86 -7.35
C TYR A 58 -30.81 -9.68 -8.33
N LEU A 59 -30.90 -9.96 -9.63
CA LEU A 59 -30.82 -8.93 -10.67
C LEU A 59 -32.22 -8.32 -10.94
N CYS A 60 -32.43 -7.09 -10.46
CA CYS A 60 -33.61 -6.26 -10.72
C CYS A 60 -33.18 -4.82 -11.06
N ASP A 61 -34.13 -3.95 -11.39
CA ASP A 61 -33.81 -2.57 -11.77
C ASP A 61 -33.19 -1.79 -10.60
N GLU A 62 -33.63 -2.05 -9.36
CA GLU A 62 -33.05 -1.46 -8.15
C GLU A 62 -31.62 -1.94 -7.89
N SER A 63 -31.33 -3.23 -8.06
CA SER A 63 -29.98 -3.76 -7.84
C SER A 63 -28.99 -3.28 -8.91
N ARG A 64 -29.46 -3.09 -10.15
CA ARG A 64 -28.69 -2.43 -11.23
C ARG A 64 -28.39 -0.96 -10.95
N ASP A 65 -29.37 -0.21 -10.44
CA ASP A 65 -29.19 1.20 -10.09
C ASP A 65 -28.21 1.40 -8.92
N ILE A 66 -28.24 0.49 -7.93
CA ILE A 66 -27.25 0.47 -6.86
C ILE A 66 -25.85 0.21 -7.43
N LEU A 67 -25.70 -0.80 -8.30
CA LEU A 67 -24.41 -1.14 -8.90
C LEU A 67 -23.86 -0.01 -9.79
N SER A 68 -24.70 0.63 -10.60
CA SER A 68 -24.28 1.73 -11.48
C SER A 68 -23.79 2.93 -10.67
N LYS A 69 -24.46 3.25 -9.56
CA LYS A 69 -24.05 4.31 -8.63
C LYS A 69 -22.72 3.99 -7.94
N THR A 70 -22.55 2.77 -7.43
CA THR A 70 -21.34 2.37 -6.69
C THR A 70 -20.10 2.29 -7.59
N LEU A 71 -20.29 1.92 -8.87
CA LEU A 71 -19.20 1.71 -9.82
C LEU A 71 -18.94 2.90 -10.75
N GLY A 72 -19.78 3.94 -10.69
CA GLY A 72 -19.65 5.12 -11.54
C GLY A 72 -19.85 4.82 -13.04
N PHE A 73 -20.54 3.73 -13.38
CA PHE A 73 -20.77 3.37 -14.78
C PHE A 73 -21.77 4.33 -15.43
N HIS A 74 -21.36 4.97 -16.53
CA HIS A 74 -22.31 5.61 -17.42
C HIS A 74 -23.19 4.54 -18.07
N SER A 75 -24.50 4.71 -17.91
CA SER A 75 -25.59 3.90 -18.46
C SER A 75 -25.40 3.62 -19.96
N GLY A 76 -24.85 2.46 -20.30
CA GLY A 76 -24.63 2.06 -21.70
C GLY A 76 -24.13 0.63 -21.90
N ASP A 77 -23.25 0.12 -21.02
CA ASP A 77 -22.62 -1.20 -21.23
C ASP A 77 -23.37 -2.33 -20.52
N SER A 78 -24.45 -2.81 -21.15
CA SER A 78 -25.15 -4.04 -20.74
C SER A 78 -24.30 -5.32 -20.88
N SER A 79 -23.07 -5.21 -21.38
CA SER A 79 -22.10 -6.28 -21.63
C SER A 79 -21.20 -6.62 -20.44
N ASN A 80 -21.30 -5.90 -19.31
CA ASN A 80 -20.39 -6.07 -18.16
C ASN A 80 -20.82 -7.13 -17.13
N PHE A 81 -21.96 -7.78 -17.32
CA PHE A 81 -22.48 -8.81 -16.40
C PHE A 81 -22.50 -10.18 -17.08
N LYS A 82 -21.60 -11.07 -16.67
CA LYS A 82 -21.61 -12.47 -17.10
C LYS A 82 -22.17 -13.34 -15.99
N ILE A 83 -23.25 -14.08 -16.27
CA ILE A 83 -23.81 -15.07 -15.33
C ILE A 83 -22.81 -16.23 -15.21
N VAL A 84 -22.61 -16.70 -13.98
CA VAL A 84 -21.72 -17.81 -13.65
C VAL A 84 -22.45 -18.82 -12.78
N LEU A 85 -22.12 -20.11 -12.94
CA LEU A 85 -22.67 -21.19 -12.12
C LEU A 85 -21.94 -21.26 -10.77
N ASP A 86 -22.65 -21.69 -9.72
CA ASP A 86 -22.06 -21.88 -8.39
C ASP A 86 -20.81 -22.79 -8.42
N GLU A 87 -20.80 -23.81 -9.28
CA GLU A 87 -19.66 -24.72 -9.44
C GLU A 87 -18.39 -24.01 -9.94
N GLU A 88 -18.53 -23.10 -10.91
CA GLU A 88 -17.41 -22.33 -11.47
C GLU A 88 -16.86 -21.34 -10.42
N VAL A 89 -17.73 -20.69 -9.64
CA VAL A 89 -17.33 -19.82 -8.52
C VAL A 89 -16.60 -20.63 -7.45
N ASN A 90 -17.09 -21.82 -7.11
CA ASN A 90 -16.46 -22.69 -6.11
C ASN A 90 -15.10 -23.22 -6.58
N LEU A 91 -14.95 -23.55 -7.86
CA LEU A 91 -13.67 -23.93 -8.46
C LEU A 91 -12.68 -22.78 -8.38
N LYS A 92 -13.10 -21.55 -8.73
CA LYS A 92 -12.28 -20.35 -8.59
C LYS A 92 -11.88 -20.10 -7.15
N ARG A 93 -12.81 -20.16 -6.19
CA ARG A 93 -12.48 -20.04 -4.75
C ARG A 93 -11.42 -21.05 -4.31
N LYS A 94 -11.55 -22.31 -4.73
CA LYS A 94 -10.56 -23.36 -4.41
C LYS A 94 -9.20 -23.07 -5.03
N GLU A 95 -9.16 -22.56 -6.25
CA GLU A 95 -7.93 -22.13 -6.92
C GLU A 95 -7.25 -20.99 -6.14
N PHE A 96 -7.98 -19.93 -5.80
CA PHE A 96 -7.42 -18.77 -5.10
C PHE A 96 -7.05 -19.05 -3.65
N ASN A 97 -7.78 -19.94 -2.96
CA ASN A 97 -7.46 -20.31 -1.57
C ASN A 97 -6.10 -20.99 -1.42
N LYS A 98 -5.49 -21.49 -2.49
CA LYS A 98 -4.12 -22.03 -2.47
C LYS A 98 -3.08 -20.94 -2.25
N TYR A 99 -3.30 -19.75 -2.79
CA TYR A 99 -2.37 -18.65 -2.70
C TYR A 99 -2.56 -17.92 -1.37
N LYS A 100 -1.44 -17.58 -0.74
CA LYS A 100 -1.38 -16.86 0.52
C LYS A 100 -0.28 -15.81 0.50
N TRP A 101 -0.42 -14.79 1.33
CA TRP A 101 0.60 -13.78 1.50
C TRP A 101 1.71 -14.28 2.41
N TYR A 102 2.94 -14.10 1.94
CA TYR A 102 4.15 -14.33 2.70
C TYR A 102 5.09 -13.14 2.54
N ILE A 103 5.94 -12.95 3.54
CA ILE A 103 6.93 -11.87 3.55
C ILE A 103 8.32 -12.49 3.51
N LEU A 104 9.16 -12.02 2.61
CA LEU A 104 10.57 -12.37 2.52
C LEU A 104 11.42 -11.28 3.16
N ARG A 105 12.28 -11.66 4.11
CA ARG A 105 13.24 -10.76 4.75
C ARG A 105 14.50 -10.68 3.90
N VAL A 106 14.91 -9.46 3.59
CA VAL A 106 16.08 -9.16 2.76
C VAL A 106 16.89 -8.02 3.36
N ALA A 107 18.15 -7.88 2.99
CA ALA A 107 18.90 -6.68 3.37
C ALA A 107 18.31 -5.43 2.68
N SER A 108 18.31 -4.31 3.41
CA SER A 108 17.87 -3.03 2.87
C SER A 108 18.62 -2.67 1.59
N ASN A 109 17.92 -2.12 0.60
CA ASN A 109 18.42 -1.78 -0.75
C ASN A 109 18.67 -2.96 -1.69
N TYR A 110 18.40 -4.20 -1.27
CA TYR A 110 18.45 -5.38 -2.15
C TYR A 110 17.05 -5.84 -2.58
N GLU A 111 15.97 -5.20 -2.09
CA GLU A 111 14.59 -5.62 -2.34
C GLU A 111 14.29 -5.69 -3.84
N GLU A 112 14.63 -4.64 -4.59
CA GLU A 112 14.38 -4.57 -6.03
C GLU A 112 15.12 -5.67 -6.80
N LYS A 113 16.38 -5.93 -6.41
CA LYS A 113 17.18 -6.99 -7.03
C LYS A 113 16.62 -8.37 -6.71
N VAL A 114 16.12 -8.58 -5.50
CA VAL A 114 15.48 -9.84 -5.09
C VAL A 114 14.17 -10.02 -5.82
N CYS A 115 13.32 -8.99 -5.90
CA CYS A 115 12.07 -9.00 -6.65
C CYS A 115 12.32 -9.39 -8.12
N GLN A 116 13.26 -8.70 -8.79
CA GLN A 116 13.63 -9.00 -10.17
C GLN A 116 14.17 -10.44 -10.31
N HIS A 117 15.02 -10.87 -9.39
CA HIS A 117 15.56 -12.23 -9.40
C HIS A 117 14.47 -13.28 -9.27
N VAL A 118 13.50 -13.07 -8.37
CA VAL A 118 12.35 -13.97 -8.18
C VAL A 118 11.55 -14.06 -9.48
N LEU A 119 11.19 -12.93 -10.09
CA LEU A 119 10.40 -12.89 -11.32
C LEU A 119 11.11 -13.55 -12.52
N GLU A 120 12.40 -13.31 -12.71
CA GLU A 120 13.15 -13.89 -13.83
C GLU A 120 13.43 -15.39 -13.63
N ASN A 121 13.83 -15.78 -12.41
CA ASN A 121 14.22 -17.17 -12.15
C ASN A 121 13.00 -18.08 -11.92
N SER A 122 11.87 -17.55 -11.48
CA SER A 122 10.63 -18.32 -11.40
C SER A 122 10.20 -18.81 -12.78
N MET A 123 10.29 -17.94 -13.80
CA MET A 123 10.02 -18.30 -15.19
C MET A 123 11.03 -19.32 -15.72
N ARG A 124 12.33 -19.09 -15.47
CA ARG A 124 13.40 -19.99 -15.93
C ARG A 124 13.29 -21.41 -15.36
N LEU A 125 12.85 -21.53 -14.11
CA LEU A 125 12.72 -22.81 -13.40
C LEU A 125 11.32 -23.43 -13.51
N GLY A 126 10.38 -22.77 -14.21
CA GLY A 126 9.01 -23.27 -14.37
C GLY A 126 8.18 -23.25 -13.08
N VAL A 127 8.57 -22.46 -12.08
CA VAL A 127 7.84 -22.29 -10.81
C VAL A 127 6.99 -21.02 -10.77
N ASN A 128 6.91 -20.29 -11.90
CA ASN A 128 6.17 -19.04 -12.01
C ASN A 128 4.67 -19.18 -11.67
N ASP A 129 4.06 -20.33 -11.96
CA ASP A 129 2.63 -20.57 -11.72
C ASP A 129 2.24 -20.52 -10.23
N TYR A 130 3.22 -20.73 -9.35
CA TYR A 130 3.04 -20.59 -7.91
C TYR A 130 3.09 -19.14 -7.44
N PHE A 131 3.80 -18.25 -8.14
CA PHE A 131 3.93 -16.83 -7.78
C PHE A 131 2.88 -16.00 -8.53
N LYS A 132 1.84 -15.56 -7.84
CA LYS A 132 0.82 -14.67 -8.41
C LYS A 132 1.26 -13.21 -8.35
N GLU A 133 1.84 -12.78 -7.24
CA GLU A 133 2.32 -11.41 -7.08
C GLU A 133 3.63 -11.37 -6.31
N VAL A 134 4.54 -10.51 -6.74
CA VAL A 134 5.79 -10.20 -6.04
C VAL A 134 5.99 -8.70 -6.12
N PHE A 135 5.92 -8.02 -4.98
CA PHE A 135 6.03 -6.56 -4.97
C PHE A 135 6.73 -6.02 -3.72
N ILE A 136 7.08 -4.74 -3.83
CA ILE A 136 7.67 -3.95 -2.75
C ILE A 136 6.74 -2.76 -2.55
N PRO A 137 6.20 -2.52 -1.35
CA PRO A 137 5.34 -1.38 -1.09
C PRO A 137 6.15 -0.08 -1.12
N TYR A 138 5.76 0.82 -2.02
CA TYR A 138 6.33 2.15 -2.17
C TYR A 138 5.31 3.23 -1.73
N GLU A 139 5.83 4.38 -1.31
CA GLU A 139 5.04 5.58 -1.06
C GLU A 139 4.39 6.07 -2.37
N GLU A 140 3.11 6.43 -2.32
CA GLU A 140 2.47 7.18 -3.41
C GLU A 140 3.00 8.61 -3.39
N LEU A 141 3.63 9.00 -4.51
CA LEU A 141 4.18 10.35 -4.64
C LEU A 141 3.03 11.33 -4.85
N SER A 142 3.11 12.48 -4.17
CA SER A 142 2.16 13.57 -4.42
C SER A 142 2.24 14.06 -5.87
N GLU A 143 1.17 14.67 -6.38
CA GLU A 143 1.12 15.21 -7.74
C GLU A 143 2.24 16.23 -8.03
N VAL A 144 2.68 16.94 -6.98
CA VAL A 144 3.81 17.89 -7.01
C VAL A 144 5.16 17.17 -7.12
N GLU A 145 5.32 16.04 -6.44
CA GLU A 145 6.53 15.20 -6.52
C GLU A 145 6.62 14.46 -7.84
N LEU A 146 5.50 13.98 -8.38
CA LEU A 146 5.42 13.32 -9.70
C LEU A 146 5.85 14.25 -10.86
N ARG A 147 5.55 15.56 -10.76
CA ARG A 147 5.99 16.56 -11.76
C ARG A 147 7.47 16.94 -11.64
N SER A 148 8.13 16.59 -10.54
CA SER A 148 9.53 16.91 -10.29
C SER A 148 10.43 15.72 -10.67
N LYS A 149 11.68 15.96 -11.14
CA LYS A 149 12.67 14.88 -11.35
C LYS A 149 13.01 14.07 -10.07
N LYS A 150 12.59 14.57 -8.90
CA LYS A 150 12.62 13.85 -7.61
C LYS A 150 11.62 12.68 -7.51
N ALA A 151 10.63 12.60 -8.41
CA ALA A 151 9.72 11.46 -8.57
C ALA A 151 10.44 10.12 -8.79
N ALA A 152 11.68 10.17 -9.29
CA ALA A 152 12.48 8.97 -9.54
C ALA A 152 12.82 8.19 -8.25
N MET A 153 12.81 8.85 -7.09
CA MET A 153 13.17 8.23 -5.81
C MET A 153 11.91 7.95 -4.97
N ARG A 154 11.07 7.00 -5.41
CA ARG A 154 9.94 6.52 -4.59
C ARG A 154 10.48 5.97 -3.28
N ARG A 155 9.97 6.44 -2.14
CA ARG A 155 10.40 5.94 -0.82
C ARG A 155 9.75 4.59 -0.52
N LYS A 156 10.47 3.69 0.14
CA LYS A 156 9.99 2.34 0.50
C LYS A 156 9.28 2.41 1.84
N CYS A 157 8.06 1.88 1.93
CA CYS A 157 7.30 1.83 3.19
C CYS A 157 7.91 0.81 4.17
N PHE A 158 8.41 -0.31 3.63
CA PHE A 158 9.00 -1.42 4.40
C PHE A 158 10.40 -1.78 3.87
N PRO A 159 11.45 -1.04 4.25
CA PRO A 159 12.82 -1.41 3.86
C PRO A 159 13.18 -2.79 4.43
N GLY A 160 13.80 -3.63 3.62
CA GLY A 160 14.20 -4.99 3.97
C GLY A 160 13.11 -6.06 3.85
N TYR A 161 11.97 -5.74 3.24
CA TYR A 161 10.86 -6.69 3.06
C TYR A 161 10.39 -6.75 1.61
N VAL A 162 10.12 -7.96 1.14
CA VAL A 162 9.48 -8.24 -0.16
C VAL A 162 8.22 -9.05 0.11
N PHE A 163 7.12 -8.65 -0.52
CA PHE A 163 5.81 -9.27 -0.34
C PHE A 163 5.55 -10.24 -1.49
N LEU A 164 5.04 -11.42 -1.15
CA LEU A 164 4.84 -12.54 -2.06
C LEU A 164 3.42 -13.07 -1.90
N TYR A 165 2.64 -13.09 -2.98
CA TYR A 165 1.38 -13.84 -3.04
C TYR A 165 1.64 -15.15 -3.79
N VAL A 166 1.73 -16.24 -3.03
CA VAL A 166 2.27 -17.51 -3.53
C VAL A 166 1.54 -18.72 -2.96
N ASP A 167 1.39 -19.75 -3.79
CA ASP A 167 0.99 -21.09 -3.35
C ASP A 167 2.24 -21.80 -2.80
N LEU A 168 2.29 -21.98 -1.49
CA LEU A 168 3.50 -22.44 -0.81
C LEU A 168 3.63 -23.96 -0.93
N CYS A 169 4.52 -24.39 -1.83
CA CYS A 169 4.93 -25.78 -2.00
C CYS A 169 6.43 -25.98 -1.73
N ASP A 170 6.89 -27.24 -1.73
CA ASP A 170 8.30 -27.58 -1.52
C ASP A 170 9.20 -26.99 -2.60
N GLU A 171 8.72 -26.88 -3.85
CA GLU A 171 9.45 -26.23 -4.94
C GLU A 171 9.70 -24.74 -4.66
N VAL A 172 8.69 -24.02 -4.15
CA VAL A 172 8.81 -22.61 -3.76
C VAL A 172 9.77 -22.43 -2.59
N LEU A 173 9.68 -23.30 -1.57
CA LEU A 173 10.59 -23.27 -0.44
C LEU A 173 12.03 -23.52 -0.88
N ASN A 174 12.26 -24.51 -1.73
CA ASN A 174 13.57 -24.81 -2.29
C ASN A 174 14.07 -23.65 -3.16
N PHE A 175 13.20 -23.06 -3.99
CA PHE A 175 13.53 -21.88 -4.80
C PHE A 175 14.05 -20.73 -3.95
N VAL A 176 13.32 -20.35 -2.89
CA VAL A 176 13.72 -19.25 -2.00
C VAL A 176 15.02 -19.56 -1.25
N ASN A 177 15.21 -20.81 -0.83
CA ASN A 177 16.46 -21.23 -0.17
C ASN A 177 17.66 -21.26 -1.13
N ASN A 178 17.42 -21.46 -2.43
CA ASN A 178 18.45 -21.46 -3.48
C ASN A 178 18.75 -20.07 -4.03
N ILE A 179 18.07 -19.02 -3.57
CA ILE A 179 18.42 -17.65 -3.96
C ILE A 179 19.88 -17.38 -3.57
N PRO A 180 20.72 -16.89 -4.50
CA PRO A 180 22.13 -16.63 -4.22
C PRO A 180 22.33 -15.79 -2.96
N LYS A 181 23.24 -16.22 -2.07
CA LYS A 181 23.58 -15.48 -0.84
C LYS A 181 24.06 -14.05 -1.11
N SER A 182 24.54 -13.76 -2.32
CA SER A 182 24.90 -12.41 -2.79
C SER A 182 23.73 -11.43 -2.80
N LEU A 183 22.49 -11.92 -2.92
CA LEU A 183 21.26 -11.13 -2.85
C LEU A 183 20.80 -10.84 -1.41
N LYS A 184 21.55 -11.32 -0.39
CA LYS A 184 21.33 -11.05 1.04
C LYS A 184 19.88 -11.30 1.49
N VAL A 185 19.33 -12.41 1.04
CA VAL A 185 18.01 -12.91 1.49
C VAL A 185 18.20 -13.68 2.79
N TYR A 186 17.46 -13.31 3.83
CA TYR A 186 17.45 -14.01 5.12
C TYR A 186 16.43 -15.15 5.16
N GLY A 187 15.48 -15.15 4.22
CA GLY A 187 14.41 -16.14 4.09
C GLY A 187 13.06 -15.59 4.50
N PHE A 188 12.05 -16.47 4.55
CA PHE A 188 10.70 -16.07 4.93
C PHE A 188 10.65 -15.51 6.35
N LEU A 189 9.73 -14.58 6.57
CA LEU A 189 9.25 -14.24 7.90
C LEU A 189 8.61 -15.50 8.48
N LYS A 190 9.13 -16.00 9.60
CA LYS A 190 8.65 -17.24 10.23
C LYS A 190 7.87 -16.96 11.51
N ASN A 191 6.89 -17.81 11.79
CA ASN A 191 6.30 -17.96 13.12
C ASN A 191 6.71 -19.33 13.67
N GLY A 192 7.80 -19.37 14.44
CA GLY A 192 8.47 -20.62 14.80
C GLY A 192 9.25 -21.22 13.63
N SER A 193 8.93 -22.45 13.24
CA SER A 193 9.62 -23.17 12.16
C SER A 193 9.03 -22.95 10.76
N VAL A 194 7.79 -22.46 10.68
CA VAL A 194 7.04 -22.33 9.42
C VAL A 194 6.95 -20.87 8.94
N PRO A 195 6.90 -20.62 7.62
CA PRO A 195 6.60 -19.29 7.09
C PRO A 195 5.28 -18.74 7.65
N LYS A 196 5.30 -17.48 8.10
CA LYS A 196 4.11 -16.79 8.60
C LYS A 196 3.23 -16.42 7.40
N VAL A 197 2.00 -16.93 7.41
CA VAL A 197 0.93 -16.47 6.51
C VAL A 197 0.41 -15.13 7.02
N ILE A 198 0.23 -14.18 6.11
CA ILE A 198 -0.41 -12.89 6.37
C ILE A 198 -1.78 -12.88 5.70
N SER A 199 -2.80 -12.29 6.35
CA SER A 199 -4.11 -12.12 5.72
C SER A 199 -4.11 -10.90 4.80
N ASP A 200 -5.01 -10.88 3.82
CA ASP A 200 -5.21 -9.73 2.92
C ASP A 200 -5.50 -8.45 3.71
N ASP A 201 -6.32 -8.55 4.77
CA ASP A 201 -6.64 -7.44 5.66
C ASP A 201 -5.42 -6.91 6.42
N GLU A 202 -4.54 -7.81 6.89
CA GLU A 202 -3.28 -7.40 7.55
C GLU A 202 -2.35 -6.70 6.56
N ILE A 203 -2.19 -7.23 5.34
CA ILE A 203 -1.36 -6.60 4.31
C ILE A 203 -1.89 -5.21 3.97
N TYR A 204 -3.19 -5.09 3.75
CA TYR A 204 -3.81 -3.81 3.45
C TYR A 204 -3.69 -2.82 4.61
N SER A 205 -3.96 -3.27 5.84
CA SER A 205 -3.81 -2.44 7.04
C SER A 205 -2.36 -1.99 7.21
N MET A 206 -1.38 -2.87 6.96
CA MET A 206 0.05 -2.53 7.00
C MET A 206 0.44 -1.48 5.95
N CYS A 207 -0.09 -1.61 4.73
CA CYS A 207 0.09 -0.60 3.68
C CYS A 207 -0.56 0.74 4.11
N ASN A 208 -1.85 0.74 4.45
CA ASN A 208 -2.62 1.93 4.82
C ASN A 208 -2.15 2.64 6.09
N ALA A 209 -1.90 1.90 7.17
CA ALA A 209 -1.48 2.48 8.44
C ALA A 209 -0.14 3.21 8.30
N LEU A 210 0.75 2.75 7.41
CA LEU A 210 2.00 3.46 7.12
C LEU A 210 1.81 4.67 6.20
N TYR A 211 0.91 4.59 5.21
CA TYR A 211 0.53 5.77 4.41
C TYR A 211 0.01 6.89 5.34
N ASN A 212 -0.94 6.57 6.23
CA ASN A 212 -1.53 7.53 7.17
C ASN A 212 -0.55 7.97 8.27
N ALA A 213 0.28 7.05 8.79
CA ALA A 213 1.27 7.37 9.82
C ALA A 213 2.34 8.34 9.29
N GLN A 214 2.64 8.34 7.99
CA GLN A 214 3.60 9.25 7.36
C GLN A 214 3.01 10.61 6.97
N GLU A 215 1.71 10.73 6.74
CA GLU A 215 1.05 12.04 6.77
C GLU A 215 1.18 12.68 8.15
N THR A 216 1.01 11.90 9.23
CA THR A 216 1.30 12.35 10.61
C THR A 216 2.79 12.45 10.95
N LYS A 217 3.71 11.80 10.20
CA LYS A 217 5.16 11.92 10.39
C LYS A 217 5.76 13.10 9.63
N LYS A 218 5.14 13.54 8.53
CA LYS A 218 5.33 14.90 7.97
C LYS A 218 4.91 15.97 8.98
N LEU A 219 3.99 15.66 9.89
CA LEU A 219 3.63 16.51 11.03
C LEU A 219 4.59 16.37 12.25
N SER A 220 5.52 15.40 12.29
CA SER A 220 6.29 15.10 13.51
C SER A 220 7.63 15.83 13.67
N HIS A 221 7.82 16.99 13.05
CA HIS A 221 8.61 18.04 13.69
C HIS A 221 7.86 19.37 13.82
N GLY A 222 6.59 19.47 13.42
CA GLY A 222 5.66 20.54 13.81
C GLY A 222 6.09 21.98 13.58
N TYR A 223 7.25 22.23 12.96
CA TYR A 223 7.82 23.53 12.69
C TYR A 223 7.68 23.83 11.22
N GLU A 224 6.98 24.92 10.91
CA GLU A 224 6.91 25.48 9.56
C GLU A 224 7.78 26.74 9.44
N LYS A 225 8.27 27.04 8.23
CA LYS A 225 9.02 28.27 7.98
C LYS A 225 8.14 29.48 8.33
N GLY A 226 8.67 30.35 9.19
CA GLY A 226 7.97 31.56 9.65
C GLY A 226 7.27 31.42 11.00
N GLU A 227 7.19 30.21 11.57
CA GLU A 227 6.64 30.00 12.91
C GLU A 227 7.54 30.57 14.01
N LYS A 228 6.94 30.94 15.13
CA LYS A 228 7.64 31.48 16.29
C LYS A 228 8.13 30.36 17.20
N VAL A 229 9.40 30.44 17.58
CA VAL A 229 10.03 29.48 18.49
C VAL A 229 10.80 30.20 19.59
N LYS A 230 10.86 29.58 20.76
CA LYS A 230 11.68 30.00 21.90
C LYS A 230 12.92 29.13 21.98
N ILE A 231 14.06 29.74 22.23
CA ILE A 231 15.32 29.02 22.47
C ILE A 231 15.42 28.72 23.96
N ASN A 232 15.61 27.44 24.33
CA ASN A 232 15.62 26.98 25.71
C ASN A 232 17.02 26.63 26.24
N ASP A 233 18.05 26.67 25.39
CA ASP A 233 19.41 26.26 25.74
C ASP A 233 20.48 27.20 25.14
N GLY A 234 21.68 27.21 25.74
CA GLY A 234 22.83 27.99 25.29
C GLY A 234 22.79 29.50 25.60
N LEU A 235 23.71 30.25 24.98
CA LEU A 235 23.90 31.70 25.21
C LEU A 235 22.71 32.57 24.75
N PHE A 236 21.78 31.99 23.99
CA PHE A 236 20.58 32.64 23.47
C PHE A 236 19.30 32.11 24.13
N GLN A 237 19.42 31.45 25.28
CA GLN A 237 18.28 30.98 26.08
C GLN A 237 17.32 32.16 26.37
N ASN A 238 16.02 31.89 26.26
CA ASN A 238 14.91 32.84 26.37
C ASN A 238 14.75 33.85 25.22
N PHE A 239 15.57 33.80 24.16
CA PHE A 239 15.27 34.55 22.95
C PHE A 239 14.13 33.89 22.16
N THR A 240 13.30 34.72 21.55
CA THR A 240 12.25 34.31 20.63
C THR A 240 12.63 34.70 19.20
N GLY A 241 12.45 33.79 18.26
CA GLY A 241 12.77 34.02 16.85
C GLY A 241 11.77 33.34 15.92
N LYS A 242 11.99 33.52 14.62
CA LYS A 242 11.21 32.87 13.57
C LYS A 242 12.02 31.79 12.89
N VAL A 243 11.39 30.69 12.54
CA VAL A 243 12.05 29.63 11.77
C VAL A 243 12.36 30.12 10.35
N ASP A 244 13.62 30.11 9.93
CA ASP A 244 14.02 30.42 8.55
C ASP A 244 14.15 29.14 7.71
N MET A 245 14.85 28.12 8.22
CA MET A 245 15.08 26.88 7.50
C MET A 245 15.25 25.71 8.48
N ILE A 246 14.76 24.54 8.11
CA ILE A 246 14.88 23.31 8.91
C ILE A 246 15.64 22.27 8.09
N ASN A 247 16.60 21.61 8.72
CA ASN A 247 17.32 20.47 8.19
C ASN A 247 17.03 19.24 9.05
N ASP A 248 15.96 18.53 8.69
CA ASP A 248 15.49 17.34 9.42
C ASP A 248 16.48 16.18 9.39
N GLU A 249 17.29 16.06 8.32
CA GLU A 249 18.30 15.00 8.20
C GLU A 249 19.41 15.15 9.24
N LYS A 250 19.77 16.39 9.56
CA LYS A 250 20.81 16.71 10.55
C LYS A 250 20.27 17.07 11.93
N LYS A 251 18.94 17.18 12.07
CA LYS A 251 18.23 17.69 13.25
C LYS A 251 18.63 19.12 13.63
N ILE A 252 18.85 19.95 12.62
CA ILE A 252 19.31 21.33 12.79
C ILE A 252 18.20 22.29 12.33
N ILE A 253 18.00 23.37 13.07
CA ILE A 253 17.06 24.44 12.76
C ILE A 253 17.78 25.80 12.73
N ASN A 254 17.50 26.56 11.67
CA ASN A 254 17.95 27.94 11.52
C ASN A 254 16.84 28.87 11.99
N VAL A 255 17.11 29.64 13.04
CA VAL A 255 16.17 30.58 13.64
C VAL A 255 16.67 32.00 13.42
N GLU A 256 15.83 32.86 12.84
CA GLU A 256 16.07 34.29 12.74
C GLU A 256 15.65 34.97 14.06
N VAL A 257 16.63 35.54 14.75
CA VAL A 257 16.44 36.28 16.00
C VAL A 257 16.80 37.75 15.76
N SER A 258 16.02 38.68 16.31
CA SER A 258 16.36 40.10 16.29
C SER A 258 17.27 40.44 17.46
N ILE A 259 18.55 40.66 17.18
CA ILE A 259 19.55 41.07 18.19
C ILE A 259 19.96 42.50 17.86
N LEU A 260 19.78 43.43 18.82
CA LEU A 260 20.12 44.86 18.65
C LEU A 260 19.46 45.52 17.43
N GLY A 261 18.22 45.11 17.10
CA GLY A 261 17.47 45.65 15.96
C GLY A 261 17.93 45.15 14.60
N LYS A 262 18.81 44.15 14.52
CA LYS A 262 19.24 43.49 13.28
C LYS A 262 18.80 42.03 13.26
N PRO A 263 18.21 41.54 12.15
CA PRO A 263 17.90 40.11 12.00
C PRO A 263 19.20 39.31 11.86
N THR A 264 19.37 38.29 12.70
CA THR A 264 20.53 37.39 12.69
C THR A 264 20.04 35.95 12.66
N ILE A 265 20.55 35.14 11.73
CA ILE A 265 20.21 33.72 11.63
C ILE A 265 21.19 32.92 12.48
N ILE A 266 20.64 32.06 13.34
CA ILE A 266 21.39 31.21 14.26
C ILE A 266 21.02 29.76 13.99
N GLU A 267 22.04 28.91 13.89
CA GLU A 267 21.91 27.46 13.72
C GLU A 267 21.86 26.78 15.10
N LEU A 268 20.81 25.99 15.37
CA LEU A 268 20.56 25.31 16.64
C LEU A 268 20.11 23.86 16.41
N ASP A 269 20.26 23.00 17.42
CA ASP A 269 19.64 21.67 17.38
C ASP A 269 18.12 21.79 17.63
N LEU A 270 17.33 20.95 16.96
CA LEU A 270 15.88 20.85 17.18
C LEU A 270 15.52 20.62 18.66
N ALA A 271 16.38 19.96 19.44
CA ALA A 271 16.15 19.75 20.87
C ALA A 271 16.26 21.02 21.72
N GLN A 272 16.86 22.09 21.19
CA GLN A 272 17.13 23.34 21.92
C GLN A 272 16.05 24.40 21.72
N VAL A 273 15.05 24.12 20.88
CA VAL A 273 13.96 25.05 20.56
C VAL A 273 12.61 24.47 20.97
N GLU A 274 11.71 25.34 21.39
CA GLU A 274 10.34 25.00 21.75
C GLU A 274 9.37 25.91 20.99
N LYS A 275 8.28 25.32 20.47
CA LYS A 275 7.25 26.07 19.76
C LYS A 275 6.52 27.00 20.71
N ILE A 276 6.32 28.25 20.27
CA ILE A 276 5.36 29.15 20.92
C ILE A 276 4.13 29.17 20.02
N GLU A 277 3.02 28.66 20.54
CA GLU A 277 1.70 28.93 19.98
C GLU A 277 1.29 30.34 20.44
N ASP A 278 0.94 31.23 19.49
CA ASP A 278 0.28 32.51 19.80
C ASP A 278 -1.19 32.28 20.17
#